data_AF-A0A4Y9S631-F1
#
_entry.id   AF-A0A4Y9S631-F1
#
_cell.length_a   1.000
_cell.length_b   1.000
_cell.length_c   1.000
_cell.angle_alpha   90.00
_cell.angle_beta   90.00
_cell.angle_gamma   90.00
#
_symmetry.space_group_name_H-M   'P 1'
#
loop_
_entity.id
_entity.type
_entity.pdbx_description
1 polymer ?
#
loop_
_entity_poly.entity_id
_entity_poly.type
_entity_poly.pdbx_seq_one_letter_code
_entity_poly.pdbx_strand_id
1 'polypeptide(L)'
;MTDLALQAGATGRYKLKSYVYFGETEDGVWFEAGDKSFVLKDRKLYPLVERFVDLIDSGTPVEEIAARAPAKLQGFFPKLFESLLRHDMVLAVDDEYPHPAALTEHTGTAELFKVLEDRLHGTALSAAVRRWQDAHVVAVGSGYALKAAATALAAAGCQALRVQWQGGAGRATFAEVEAAVQAAAAPGAVLCFQVGVPDASLLGDADLIVYASDVADVSLARACDDVLRQNGRPGAIAGGFRGHACVLPPVEAGRVGLDELLEWLPSSDPAAASHSPASLAILGCVAAQTALFQFFGFDADKRRGVVPVVTPELHVVPHALVPTGARPLLPFEHAPQYQMPEARSLETFELLKLALAPWFDGLLGALLVGADDGIQQMPLLQYPVQVRRPGQELETVVGWGLDLGQAGIRGLCDAVALLAAAHTPVGARAVVAADEDTWRRRALADAVVRSAAFLASHASGWVELDALTEPSAGVLRRLLRYHSREQAKVRLHWSDVGAVFGAEAWLGGQLVSTAVGDTVAGVVTEALGRACSNFQLSAAFGDGYWTRRLDPLPAATAQGEPDDHWRAALALEGVAPSAAATWHRIEVLGLPPNVHCGYATLND
;
A
#
# COMPACT_ATOMS: atom_id res chain seq x y z
N MET A 1 17.89 -11.79 32.70
CA MET A 1 17.87 -12.28 31.31
C MET A 1 19.30 -12.28 30.74
N THR A 2 20.25 -12.92 31.42
CA THR A 2 21.69 -12.68 31.20
C THR A 2 22.49 -13.96 30.95
N ASP A 3 21.82 -15.08 30.67
CA ASP A 3 22.44 -16.42 30.57
C ASP A 3 22.00 -17.24 29.34
N LEU A 4 21.26 -16.66 28.39
CA LEU A 4 20.62 -17.44 27.32
C LEU A 4 21.47 -17.67 26.06
N ALA A 5 22.46 -16.82 25.75
CA ALA A 5 23.24 -16.97 24.53
C ALA A 5 24.38 -18.00 24.63
N LEU A 6 25.01 -18.14 25.81
CA LEU A 6 26.02 -19.18 26.04
C LEU A 6 25.42 -20.59 26.17
N GLN A 7 24.13 -20.73 26.49
CA GLN A 7 23.41 -22.01 26.45
C GLN A 7 22.90 -22.37 25.04
N ALA A 8 22.88 -21.43 24.09
CA ALA A 8 22.37 -21.66 22.74
C ALA A 8 23.40 -22.23 21.75
N GLY A 9 24.59 -22.64 22.20
CA GLY A 9 25.49 -23.49 21.39
C GLY A 9 25.82 -22.91 20.02
N ALA A 10 26.16 -21.62 19.92
CA ALA A 10 26.74 -21.05 18.70
C ALA A 10 28.17 -21.60 18.52
N THR A 11 28.25 -22.87 18.14
CA THR A 11 29.49 -23.55 17.81
C THR A 11 29.75 -23.42 16.32
N GLY A 12 30.94 -23.00 15.93
CA GLY A 12 31.28 -22.86 14.51
C GLY A 12 32.16 -21.67 14.17
N ARG A 13 32.36 -21.47 12.86
CA ARG A 13 33.16 -20.39 12.30
C ARG A 13 32.26 -19.23 11.94
N TYR A 14 32.73 -18.04 12.22
CA TYR A 14 32.05 -16.80 11.88
C TYR A 14 33.04 -15.84 11.27
N LYS A 15 32.54 -14.83 10.56
CA LYS A 15 33.31 -13.67 10.10
C LYS A 15 32.48 -12.40 10.30
N LEU A 16 33.12 -11.23 10.34
CA LEU A 16 32.35 -9.99 10.27
C LEU A 16 31.77 -9.81 8.88
N LYS A 17 30.59 -9.19 8.82
CA LYS A 17 30.03 -8.71 7.56
C LYS A 17 30.93 -7.64 6.96
N SER A 18 31.10 -7.65 5.65
CA SER A 18 32.06 -6.77 4.95
C SER A 18 31.78 -5.26 5.06
N TYR A 19 30.60 -4.89 5.55
CA TYR A 19 30.17 -3.50 5.76
C TYR A 19 30.12 -3.11 7.25
N VAL A 20 30.63 -3.97 8.14
CA VAL A 20 30.77 -3.63 9.55
C VAL A 20 32.04 -2.83 9.73
N TYR A 21 31.86 -1.59 10.17
CA TYR A 21 32.96 -0.71 10.55
C TYR A 21 33.08 -0.70 12.07
N PHE A 22 34.31 -0.66 12.58
CA PHE A 22 34.56 -0.43 13.99
C PHE A 22 35.72 0.53 14.20
N GLY A 23 35.66 1.30 15.28
CA GLY A 23 36.61 2.38 15.51
C GLY A 23 36.66 2.82 16.97
N GLU A 24 37.74 3.49 17.33
CA GLU A 24 37.91 4.11 18.64
C GLU A 24 37.16 5.45 18.72
N THR A 25 36.38 5.65 19.79
CA THR A 25 35.65 6.90 20.08
C THR A 25 35.92 7.37 21.51
N GLU A 26 35.39 8.55 21.88
CA GLU A 26 35.53 9.07 23.26
C GLU A 26 34.85 8.15 24.30
N ASP A 27 33.73 7.52 23.92
CA ASP A 27 32.95 6.64 24.79
C ASP A 27 33.46 5.18 24.80
N GLY A 28 34.27 4.77 23.81
CA GLY A 28 34.92 3.47 23.78
C GLY A 28 35.16 2.92 22.37
N VAL A 29 34.67 1.73 22.06
CA VAL A 29 34.77 1.11 20.72
C VAL A 29 33.40 1.09 20.08
N TRP A 30 33.24 1.82 18.98
CA TRP A 30 31.99 1.92 18.23
C TRP A 30 31.98 0.89 17.10
N PHE A 31 30.82 0.27 16.89
CA PHE A 31 30.51 -0.61 15.77
C PHE A 31 29.33 -0.03 14.99
N GLU A 32 29.42 -0.07 13.65
CA GLU A 32 28.38 0.39 12.74
C GLU A 32 28.18 -0.61 11.60
N ALA A 33 26.92 -0.91 11.30
CA ALA A 33 26.50 -1.77 10.20
C ALA A 33 25.17 -1.25 9.63
N GLY A 34 25.23 -0.17 8.84
CA GLY A 34 24.05 0.45 8.25
C GLY A 34 23.15 1.12 9.31
N ASP A 35 21.96 0.56 9.54
CA ASP A 35 20.98 1.06 10.52
C ASP A 35 21.24 0.59 11.96
N LYS A 36 22.21 -0.32 12.15
CA LYS A 36 22.56 -0.88 13.46
C LYS A 36 23.89 -0.33 13.93
N SER A 37 23.94 0.10 15.20
CA SER A 37 25.20 0.47 15.85
C SER A 37 25.16 0.17 17.34
N PHE A 38 26.35 -0.01 17.93
CA PHE A 38 26.50 -0.04 19.39
C PHE A 38 27.89 0.44 19.79
N VAL A 39 28.04 0.80 21.07
CA VAL A 39 29.32 1.23 21.65
C VAL A 39 29.68 0.35 22.84
N LEU A 40 30.87 -0.24 22.80
CA LEU A 40 31.49 -0.89 23.95
C LEU A 40 32.21 0.16 24.78
N LYS A 41 31.77 0.37 26.02
CA LYS A 41 32.35 1.35 26.92
C LYS A 41 33.76 0.94 27.33
N ASP A 42 34.67 1.92 27.39
CA ASP A 42 36.12 1.80 27.67
C ASP A 42 37.00 1.71 26.41
N ARG A 43 37.60 2.86 26.10
CA ARG A 43 38.54 3.08 25.00
C ARG A 43 39.75 2.12 25.03
N LYS A 44 40.17 1.67 26.23
CA LYS A 44 41.31 0.75 26.37
C LYS A 44 41.05 -0.64 25.79
N LEU A 45 39.81 -0.97 25.47
CA LEU A 45 39.42 -2.24 24.87
C LEU A 45 39.76 -2.33 23.37
N TYR A 46 40.03 -1.21 22.68
CA TYR A 46 40.22 -1.19 21.23
C TYR A 46 41.26 -2.20 20.71
N PRO A 47 42.51 -2.27 21.25
CA PRO A 47 43.51 -3.21 20.75
C PRO A 47 43.14 -4.69 20.98
N LEU A 48 42.26 -4.95 21.95
CA LEU A 48 41.75 -6.28 22.23
C LEU A 48 40.62 -6.65 21.28
N VAL A 49 39.70 -5.72 21.04
CA VAL A 49 38.61 -5.88 20.08
C VAL A 49 39.18 -6.13 18.68
N GLU A 50 40.17 -5.33 18.25
CA GLU A 50 40.87 -5.49 16.97
C GLU A 50 41.40 -6.91 16.80
N ARG A 51 42.13 -7.45 17.80
CA ARG A 51 42.63 -8.83 17.76
C ARG A 51 41.54 -9.89 17.71
N PHE A 52 40.41 -9.69 18.40
CA PHE A 52 39.31 -10.65 18.34
C PHE A 52 38.59 -10.59 16.99
N VAL A 53 38.41 -9.40 16.43
CA VAL A 53 37.87 -9.23 15.09
C VAL A 53 38.77 -9.90 14.05
N ASP A 54 40.09 -9.72 14.12
CA ASP A 54 41.05 -10.40 13.23
C ASP A 54 40.92 -11.93 13.29
N LEU A 55 40.74 -12.48 14.51
CA LEU A 55 40.54 -13.92 14.69
C LEU A 55 39.19 -14.40 14.14
N ILE A 56 38.13 -13.60 14.31
CA ILE A 56 36.82 -13.88 13.71
C ILE A 56 36.96 -13.85 12.18
N ASP A 57 37.53 -12.80 11.58
CA ASP A 57 37.67 -12.68 10.12
C ASP A 57 38.58 -13.74 9.50
N SER A 58 39.53 -14.29 10.27
CA SER A 58 40.33 -15.45 9.85
C SER A 58 39.55 -16.77 9.78
N GLY A 59 38.28 -16.79 10.20
CA GLY A 59 37.44 -17.98 10.25
C GLY A 59 37.82 -18.94 11.38
N THR A 60 38.47 -18.46 12.44
CA THR A 60 38.79 -19.29 13.62
C THR A 60 37.50 -19.66 14.36
N PRO A 61 37.30 -20.92 14.78
CA PRO A 61 36.12 -21.32 15.56
C PRO A 61 35.98 -20.51 16.85
N VAL A 62 34.76 -20.11 17.19
CA VAL A 62 34.46 -19.23 18.35
C VAL A 62 34.99 -19.82 19.66
N GLU A 63 34.97 -21.14 19.82
CA GLU A 63 35.45 -21.86 21.00
C GLU A 63 36.98 -21.77 21.11
N GLU A 64 37.68 -21.83 19.98
CA GLU A 64 39.13 -21.70 19.94
C GLU A 64 39.56 -20.26 20.26
N ILE A 65 38.83 -19.26 19.76
CA ILE A 65 39.06 -17.86 20.11
C ILE A 65 38.84 -17.63 21.61
N ALA A 66 37.75 -18.17 22.16
CA ALA A 66 37.44 -18.08 23.58
C ALA A 66 38.51 -18.78 24.45
N ALA A 67 39.00 -19.94 24.03
CA ALA A 67 40.04 -20.68 24.75
C ALA A 67 41.41 -19.98 24.73
N ARG A 68 41.72 -19.25 23.65
CA ARG A 68 42.96 -18.46 23.50
C ARG A 68 42.92 -17.12 24.24
N ALA A 69 41.75 -16.67 24.70
CA ALA A 69 41.62 -15.41 25.42
C ALA A 69 42.36 -15.45 26.77
N PRO A 70 43.10 -14.39 27.15
CA PRO A 70 43.77 -14.32 28.46
C PRO A 70 42.77 -14.53 29.61
N ALA A 71 43.20 -15.14 30.72
CA ALA A 71 42.31 -15.49 31.85
C ALA A 71 41.47 -14.31 32.38
N LYS A 72 42.01 -13.08 32.34
CA LYS A 72 41.30 -11.85 32.75
C LYS A 72 40.16 -11.44 31.82
N LEU A 73 40.10 -12.03 30.62
CA LEU A 73 39.23 -11.64 29.50
C LEU A 73 38.37 -12.80 28.97
N GLN A 74 38.42 -13.97 29.61
CA GLN A 74 37.62 -15.14 29.20
C GLN A 74 36.11 -14.86 29.20
N GLY A 75 35.62 -13.93 30.04
CA GLY A 75 34.22 -13.50 30.03
C GLY A 75 33.90 -12.33 29.09
N PHE A 76 34.91 -11.68 28.49
CA PHE A 76 34.72 -10.51 27.62
C PHE A 76 34.38 -10.92 26.19
N PHE A 77 35.17 -11.83 25.60
CA PHE A 77 34.95 -12.26 24.21
C PHE A 77 33.54 -12.83 23.97
N PRO A 78 32.97 -13.70 24.83
CA PRO A 78 31.60 -14.18 24.65
C PRO A 78 30.56 -13.06 24.63
N LYS A 79 30.72 -12.01 25.46
CA LYS A 79 29.82 -10.86 25.49
C LYS A 79 29.95 -9.97 24.26
N LEU A 80 31.17 -9.79 23.78
CA LEU A 80 31.46 -9.09 22.52
C LEU A 80 30.77 -9.82 21.37
N PHE A 81 31.00 -11.13 21.26
CA PHE A 81 30.44 -11.96 20.20
C PHE A 81 28.91 -12.02 20.26
N GLU A 82 28.33 -12.16 21.46
CA GLU A 82 26.88 -12.06 21.66
C GLU A 82 26.32 -10.71 21.19
N SER A 83 27.03 -9.61 21.45
CA SER A 83 26.62 -8.28 20.98
C SER A 83 26.67 -8.20 19.45
N LEU A 84 27.75 -8.70 18.84
CA LEU A 84 27.86 -8.77 17.37
C LEU A 84 26.75 -9.62 16.74
N LEU A 85 26.39 -10.76 17.35
CA LEU A 85 25.26 -11.60 16.92
C LEU A 85 23.91 -10.88 17.08
N ARG A 86 23.66 -10.28 18.25
CA ARG A 86 22.42 -9.57 18.55
C ARG A 86 22.19 -8.40 17.59
N HIS A 87 23.27 -7.73 17.20
CA HIS A 87 23.25 -6.64 16.24
C HIS A 87 23.46 -7.09 14.79
N ASP A 88 23.45 -8.40 14.50
CA ASP A 88 23.52 -8.97 13.14
C ASP A 88 24.74 -8.49 12.33
N MET A 89 25.91 -8.45 13.00
CA MET A 89 27.18 -7.98 12.44
C MET A 89 28.14 -9.12 12.06
N VAL A 90 27.78 -10.36 12.36
CA VAL A 90 28.58 -11.55 12.01
C VAL A 90 27.79 -12.49 11.12
N LEU A 91 28.50 -13.23 10.28
CA LEU A 91 27.97 -14.27 9.41
C LEU A 91 28.57 -15.61 9.83
N ALA A 92 27.73 -16.65 9.88
CA ALA A 92 28.21 -18.02 10.01
C ALA A 92 28.87 -18.44 8.69
N VAL A 93 29.96 -19.21 8.78
CA VAL A 93 30.76 -19.62 7.64
C VAL A 93 30.92 -21.13 7.65
N ASP A 94 30.55 -21.79 6.53
CA ASP A 94 30.70 -23.24 6.37
C ASP A 94 32.18 -23.66 6.26
N ASP A 95 32.50 -24.91 6.61
CA ASP A 95 33.88 -25.45 6.52
C ASP A 95 34.43 -25.48 5.08
N GLU A 96 33.55 -25.56 4.07
CA GLU A 96 33.88 -25.58 2.63
C GLU A 96 33.87 -24.19 1.98
N TYR A 97 33.79 -23.11 2.78
CA TYR A 97 33.68 -21.75 2.25
C TYR A 97 34.88 -21.43 1.31
N PRO A 98 34.63 -21.22 0.00
CA PRO A 98 35.72 -21.00 -0.94
C PRO A 98 36.40 -19.66 -0.63
N HIS A 99 37.73 -19.66 -0.63
CA HIS A 99 38.51 -18.44 -0.48
C HIS A 99 38.13 -17.47 -1.62
N PRO A 100 37.73 -16.21 -1.33
CA PRO A 100 37.25 -15.24 -2.33
C PRO A 100 38.17 -15.07 -3.54
N ALA A 101 39.48 -15.25 -3.34
CA ALA A 101 40.51 -15.11 -4.35
C ALA A 101 40.31 -15.98 -5.61
N ALA A 102 39.57 -17.09 -5.53
CA ALA A 102 39.28 -17.93 -6.70
C ALA A 102 38.06 -17.48 -7.52
N LEU A 103 37.21 -16.59 -6.98
CA LEU A 103 35.94 -16.19 -7.58
C LEU A 103 35.89 -14.70 -8.00
N THR A 104 36.83 -13.86 -7.55
CA THR A 104 36.79 -12.41 -7.76
C THR A 104 38.00 -11.86 -8.50
N GLU A 105 38.02 -11.99 -9.83
CA GLU A 105 38.89 -11.16 -10.69
C GLU A 105 38.18 -9.87 -11.14
N HIS A 106 36.84 -9.81 -11.08
CA HIS A 106 36.04 -8.66 -11.50
C HIS A 106 35.42 -7.94 -10.28
N THR A 107 35.65 -6.63 -10.16
CA THR A 107 35.24 -5.82 -9.00
C THR A 107 33.73 -5.81 -8.76
N GLY A 108 32.91 -5.79 -9.81
CA GLY A 108 31.45 -5.83 -9.67
C GLY A 108 30.89 -7.18 -9.18
N THR A 109 31.55 -8.29 -9.50
CA THR A 109 31.20 -9.62 -8.96
C THR A 109 31.50 -9.71 -7.46
N ALA A 110 32.51 -8.99 -6.98
CA ALA A 110 32.86 -8.95 -5.56
C ALA A 110 31.77 -8.26 -4.71
N GLU A 111 31.16 -7.18 -5.20
CA GLU A 111 30.08 -6.50 -4.47
C GLU A 111 28.78 -7.33 -4.46
N LEU A 112 28.40 -7.95 -5.59
CA LEU A 112 27.28 -8.89 -5.60
C LEU A 112 27.52 -10.05 -4.61
N PHE A 113 28.74 -10.60 -4.59
CA PHE A 113 29.11 -11.68 -3.70
C PHE A 113 28.91 -11.30 -2.22
N LYS A 114 29.34 -10.09 -1.81
CA LYS A 114 29.09 -9.58 -0.45
C LYS A 114 27.61 -9.52 -0.10
N VAL A 115 26.78 -9.05 -1.05
CA VAL A 115 25.32 -8.98 -0.88
C VAL A 115 24.72 -10.39 -0.76
N LEU A 116 25.12 -11.31 -1.64
CA LEU A 116 24.64 -12.70 -1.60
C LEU A 116 25.04 -13.39 -0.30
N GLU A 117 26.27 -13.19 0.14
CA GLU A 117 26.77 -13.78 1.37
C GLU A 117 25.98 -13.31 2.58
N ASP A 118 25.71 -12.00 2.68
CA ASP A 118 24.92 -11.43 3.76
C ASP A 118 23.48 -11.98 3.75
N ARG A 119 22.84 -11.98 2.57
CA ARG A 119 21.42 -12.36 2.43
C ARG A 119 21.16 -13.85 2.48
N LEU A 120 22.14 -14.68 2.13
CA LEU A 120 22.07 -16.15 2.24
C LEU A 120 22.67 -16.67 3.55
N HIS A 121 23.11 -15.78 4.45
CA HIS A 121 23.78 -16.14 5.70
C HIS A 121 24.95 -17.11 5.50
N GLY A 122 25.74 -16.90 4.43
CA GLY A 122 26.87 -17.75 4.06
C GLY A 122 26.51 -19.11 3.42
N THR A 123 25.24 -19.53 3.44
CA THR A 123 24.82 -20.85 2.94
C THR A 123 24.59 -20.87 1.43
N ALA A 124 24.93 -21.99 0.78
CA ALA A 124 24.71 -22.21 -0.66
C ALA A 124 25.25 -21.11 -1.61
N LEU A 125 26.19 -20.29 -1.14
CA LEU A 125 26.70 -19.12 -1.86
C LEU A 125 27.30 -19.49 -3.22
N SER A 126 28.14 -20.52 -3.27
CA SER A 126 28.75 -21.00 -4.53
C SER A 126 27.69 -21.48 -5.53
N ALA A 127 26.65 -22.16 -5.06
CA ALA A 127 25.55 -22.61 -5.90
C ALA A 127 24.74 -21.43 -6.44
N ALA A 128 24.47 -20.41 -5.61
CA ALA A 128 23.78 -19.19 -6.02
C ALA A 128 24.59 -18.38 -7.06
N VAL A 129 25.89 -18.20 -6.84
CA VAL A 129 26.79 -17.52 -7.79
C VAL A 129 26.86 -18.28 -9.11
N ARG A 130 27.03 -19.61 -9.07
CA ARG A 130 27.05 -20.43 -10.28
C ARG A 130 25.73 -20.35 -11.04
N ARG A 131 24.60 -20.44 -10.34
CA ARG A 131 23.26 -20.27 -10.93
C ARG A 131 23.10 -18.92 -11.63
N TRP A 132 23.67 -17.86 -11.08
CA TRP A 132 23.68 -16.53 -11.70
C TRP A 132 24.57 -16.45 -12.93
N GLN A 133 25.75 -17.06 -12.87
CA GLN A 133 26.66 -17.14 -14.02
C GLN A 133 26.05 -17.98 -15.16
N ASP A 134 25.33 -19.05 -14.84
CA ASP A 134 24.68 -19.93 -15.82
C ASP A 134 23.34 -19.36 -16.36
N ALA A 135 22.85 -18.25 -15.80
CA ALA A 135 21.54 -17.67 -16.16
C ALA A 135 21.56 -16.96 -17.53
N HIS A 136 20.53 -17.21 -18.34
CA HIS A 136 20.27 -16.44 -19.55
C HIS A 136 19.45 -15.18 -19.24
N VAL A 137 20.09 -14.01 -19.32
CA VAL A 137 19.48 -12.73 -18.98
C VAL A 137 19.12 -11.95 -20.23
N VAL A 138 17.89 -11.46 -20.29
CA VAL A 138 17.41 -10.60 -21.37
C VAL A 138 17.04 -9.22 -20.82
N ALA A 139 17.73 -8.18 -21.30
CA ALA A 139 17.43 -6.79 -21.01
C ALA A 139 16.82 -6.12 -22.25
N VAL A 140 15.63 -5.53 -22.10
CA VAL A 140 14.87 -4.94 -23.20
C VAL A 140 14.44 -3.52 -22.85
N GLY A 141 14.47 -2.61 -23.82
CA GLY A 141 13.96 -1.26 -23.64
C GLY A 141 14.71 -0.22 -24.45
N SER A 142 14.89 0.98 -23.88
CA SER A 142 15.57 2.10 -24.55
C SER A 142 16.09 3.14 -23.56
N GLY A 143 17.02 3.97 -24.03
CA GLY A 143 17.50 5.15 -23.32
C GLY A 143 18.47 4.87 -22.17
N TYR A 144 18.56 5.82 -21.23
CA TYR A 144 19.45 5.73 -20.06
C TYR A 144 19.02 4.66 -19.06
N ALA A 145 17.72 4.38 -18.94
CA ALA A 145 17.21 3.30 -18.10
C ALA A 145 17.70 1.93 -18.58
N LEU A 146 17.58 1.61 -19.87
CA LEU A 146 18.12 0.36 -20.43
C LEU A 146 19.64 0.30 -20.26
N LYS A 147 20.34 1.39 -20.60
CA LYS A 147 21.79 1.48 -20.47
C LYS A 147 22.24 1.11 -19.05
N ALA A 148 21.68 1.78 -18.05
CA ALA A 148 22.04 1.55 -16.65
C ALA A 148 21.66 0.15 -16.18
N ALA A 149 20.47 -0.36 -16.53
CA ALA A 149 20.04 -1.70 -16.18
C ALA A 149 20.98 -2.78 -16.76
N ALA A 150 21.26 -2.72 -18.07
CA ALA A 150 22.14 -3.68 -18.74
C ALA A 150 23.59 -3.61 -18.22
N THR A 151 24.11 -2.40 -18.00
CA THR A 151 25.45 -2.20 -17.42
C THR A 151 25.52 -2.74 -16.00
N ALA A 152 24.49 -2.55 -15.16
CA ALA A 152 24.44 -3.08 -13.81
C ALA A 152 24.41 -4.62 -13.80
N LEU A 153 23.64 -5.24 -14.68
CA LEU A 153 23.58 -6.71 -14.82
C LEU A 153 24.92 -7.29 -15.29
N ALA A 154 25.58 -6.63 -16.26
CA ALA A 154 26.91 -7.02 -16.72
C ALA A 154 27.96 -6.87 -15.61
N ALA A 155 27.97 -5.73 -14.90
CA ALA A 155 28.86 -5.48 -13.78
C ALA A 155 28.66 -6.49 -12.63
N ALA A 156 27.42 -6.95 -12.43
CA ALA A 156 27.07 -7.98 -11.46
C ALA A 156 27.58 -9.39 -11.85
N GLY A 157 28.30 -9.55 -12.97
CA GLY A 157 28.92 -10.81 -13.38
C GLY A 157 28.05 -11.75 -14.20
N CYS A 158 26.98 -11.22 -14.83
CA CYS A 158 26.19 -11.98 -15.79
C CYS A 158 27.06 -12.47 -16.96
N GLN A 159 27.07 -13.78 -17.23
CA GLN A 159 27.88 -14.36 -18.32
C GLN A 159 27.14 -14.45 -19.66
N ALA A 160 25.80 -14.51 -19.64
CA ALA A 160 24.99 -14.59 -20.85
C ALA A 160 23.94 -13.48 -20.85
N LEU A 161 24.29 -12.33 -21.43
CA LEU A 161 23.43 -11.15 -21.47
C LEU A 161 23.04 -10.81 -22.92
N ARG A 162 21.73 -10.81 -23.19
CA ARG A 162 21.17 -10.27 -24.42
C ARG A 162 20.54 -8.91 -24.15
N VAL A 163 20.94 -7.90 -24.92
CA VAL A 163 20.40 -6.54 -24.86
C VAL A 163 19.61 -6.26 -26.15
N GLN A 164 18.31 -6.09 -25.99
CA GLN A 164 17.40 -5.72 -27.08
C GLN A 164 17.04 -4.24 -26.97
N TRP A 165 17.52 -3.45 -27.92
CA TRP A 165 17.23 -2.03 -28.04
C TRP A 165 16.01 -1.79 -28.93
N GLN A 166 15.00 -1.10 -28.41
CA GLN A 166 13.74 -0.90 -29.11
C GLN A 166 13.75 0.12 -30.25
N GLY A 167 14.80 0.94 -30.38
CA GLY A 167 14.77 2.10 -31.27
C GLY A 167 13.76 3.17 -30.79
N GLY A 168 13.90 4.42 -31.24
CA GLY A 168 12.99 5.51 -30.86
C GLY A 168 13.58 6.53 -29.88
N ALA A 169 12.72 7.44 -29.39
CA ALA A 169 13.01 8.72 -28.71
C ALA A 169 13.75 8.64 -27.35
N GLY A 170 14.55 7.61 -27.12
CA GLY A 170 15.47 7.52 -25.98
C GLY A 170 16.60 8.55 -26.11
N ARG A 171 17.09 9.05 -24.97
CA ARG A 171 18.12 10.10 -24.95
C ARG A 171 19.55 9.56 -25.05
N ALA A 172 19.76 8.26 -24.82
CA ALA A 172 21.02 7.57 -25.04
C ALA A 172 21.02 6.89 -26.42
N THR A 173 22.20 6.65 -27.00
CA THR A 173 22.33 5.93 -28.27
C THR A 173 22.56 4.44 -28.06
N PHE A 174 22.20 3.61 -29.04
CA PHE A 174 22.49 2.17 -29.01
C PHE A 174 23.99 1.88 -28.84
N ALA A 175 24.85 2.64 -29.53
CA ALA A 175 26.30 2.51 -29.42
C ALA A 175 26.82 2.85 -28.02
N GLU A 176 26.22 3.84 -27.34
CA GLU A 176 26.56 4.16 -25.95
C GLU A 176 26.18 3.03 -24.98
N VAL A 177 25.08 2.32 -25.25
CA VAL A 177 24.67 1.16 -24.46
C VAL A 177 25.63 0.00 -24.69
N GLU A 178 25.90 -0.33 -25.95
CA GLU A 178 26.84 -1.39 -26.32
C GLU A 178 28.21 -1.16 -25.68
N ALA A 179 28.78 0.04 -25.84
CA ALA A 179 30.08 0.37 -25.27
C ALA A 179 30.09 0.29 -23.73
N ALA A 180 29.04 0.78 -23.06
CA ALA A 180 28.96 0.74 -21.60
C ALA A 180 28.78 -0.68 -21.04
N VAL A 181 27.99 -1.52 -21.71
CA VAL A 181 27.78 -2.92 -21.32
C VAL A 181 29.05 -3.73 -21.56
N GLN A 182 29.71 -3.56 -22.71
CA GLN A 182 30.99 -4.22 -23.01
C GLN A 182 32.08 -3.82 -21.99
N ALA A 183 32.15 -2.55 -21.61
CA ALA A 183 33.14 -2.07 -20.64
C ALA A 183 32.90 -2.61 -19.21
N ALA A 184 31.67 -2.98 -18.87
CA ALA A 184 31.29 -3.47 -17.55
C ALA A 184 31.25 -5.00 -17.45
N ALA A 185 31.27 -5.71 -18.57
CA ALA A 185 31.13 -7.15 -18.61
C ALA A 185 32.42 -7.87 -18.16
N ALA A 186 32.24 -9.00 -17.48
CA ALA A 186 33.36 -9.86 -17.12
C ALA A 186 34.03 -10.45 -18.37
N PRO A 187 35.36 -10.71 -18.32
CA PRO A 187 36.05 -11.42 -19.40
C PRO A 187 35.37 -12.75 -19.72
N GLY A 188 35.11 -13.01 -21.00
CA GLY A 188 34.46 -14.24 -21.47
C GLY A 188 32.94 -14.22 -21.50
N ALA A 189 32.29 -13.15 -21.03
CA ALA A 189 30.84 -13.00 -21.13
C ALA A 189 30.37 -13.01 -22.60
N VAL A 190 29.29 -13.75 -22.86
CA VAL A 190 28.60 -13.81 -24.14
C VAL A 190 27.56 -12.70 -24.18
N LEU A 191 27.89 -11.63 -24.89
CA LEU A 191 27.02 -10.48 -25.08
C LEU A 191 26.36 -10.52 -26.46
N CYS A 192 25.05 -10.36 -26.51
CA CYS A 192 24.29 -10.28 -27.76
C CYS A 192 23.50 -8.97 -27.82
N PHE A 193 23.76 -8.14 -28.83
CA PHE A 193 23.07 -6.87 -29.01
C PHE A 193 22.19 -6.91 -30.25
N GLN A 194 20.93 -6.50 -30.10
CA GLN A 194 19.94 -6.52 -31.18
C GLN A 194 19.11 -5.24 -31.15
N VAL A 195 18.70 -4.76 -32.34
CA VAL A 195 17.85 -3.58 -32.51
C VAL A 195 16.50 -4.02 -33.08
N GLY A 196 15.40 -3.52 -32.50
CA GLY A 196 14.04 -3.74 -32.97
C GLY A 196 13.11 -4.28 -31.89
N VAL A 197 11.94 -4.75 -32.32
CA VAL A 197 10.94 -5.39 -31.44
C VAL A 197 11.47 -6.77 -31.02
N PRO A 198 11.46 -7.13 -29.72
CA PRO A 198 11.86 -8.45 -29.27
C PRO A 198 10.93 -9.52 -29.86
N ASP A 199 11.52 -10.64 -30.27
CA ASP A 199 10.75 -11.85 -30.57
C ASP A 199 10.26 -12.47 -29.25
N ALA A 200 8.99 -12.83 -29.19
CA ALA A 200 8.35 -13.43 -28.02
C ALA A 200 9.02 -14.75 -27.60
N SER A 201 9.59 -15.49 -28.56
CA SER A 201 10.37 -16.70 -28.26
C SER A 201 11.57 -16.41 -27.35
N LEU A 202 12.21 -15.24 -27.52
CA LEU A 202 13.38 -14.83 -26.75
C LEU A 202 13.05 -14.55 -25.29
N LEU A 203 11.84 -14.05 -25.03
CA LEU A 203 11.38 -13.79 -23.67
C LEU A 203 11.06 -15.12 -22.95
N GLY A 204 10.54 -16.12 -23.67
CA GLY A 204 10.17 -17.42 -23.09
C GLY A 204 11.36 -18.24 -22.58
N ASP A 205 12.51 -18.12 -23.24
CA ASP A 205 13.72 -18.90 -22.92
C ASP A 205 14.62 -18.26 -21.84
N ALA A 206 14.30 -17.03 -21.40
CA ALA A 206 15.10 -16.30 -20.44
C ALA A 206 14.91 -16.81 -19.00
N ASP A 207 16.00 -16.83 -18.23
CA ASP A 207 15.95 -17.08 -16.78
C ASP A 207 15.63 -15.81 -15.99
N LEU A 208 15.96 -14.65 -16.54
CA LEU A 208 15.67 -13.32 -15.98
C LEU A 208 15.33 -12.34 -17.11
N ILE A 209 14.23 -11.61 -16.96
CA ILE A 209 13.84 -10.56 -17.91
C ILE A 209 13.85 -9.20 -17.20
N VAL A 210 14.50 -8.21 -17.81
CA VAL A 210 14.45 -6.82 -17.35
C VAL A 210 13.96 -5.94 -18.48
N TYR A 211 12.77 -5.38 -18.31
CA TYR A 211 12.28 -4.28 -19.14
C TYR A 211 12.66 -2.95 -18.47
N ALA A 212 13.41 -2.09 -19.14
CA ALA A 212 13.81 -0.78 -18.62
C ALA A 212 13.84 0.27 -19.75
N SER A 213 12.97 1.29 -19.67
CA SER A 213 12.90 2.31 -20.72
C SER A 213 12.69 3.73 -20.19
N ASP A 214 13.35 4.72 -20.80
CA ASP A 214 13.13 6.14 -20.50
C ASP A 214 11.67 6.55 -20.75
N VAL A 215 11.06 6.00 -21.80
CA VAL A 215 9.66 6.23 -22.19
C VAL A 215 9.07 4.87 -22.55
N ALA A 216 8.20 4.37 -21.69
CA ALA A 216 7.72 2.99 -21.81
C ALA A 216 6.82 2.79 -23.03
N ASP A 217 7.18 1.84 -23.91
CA ASP A 217 6.21 1.18 -24.77
C ASP A 217 5.35 0.25 -23.92
N VAL A 218 4.12 0.69 -23.63
CA VAL A 218 3.15 -0.02 -22.80
C VAL A 218 2.82 -1.41 -23.38
N SER A 219 2.79 -1.56 -24.71
CA SER A 219 2.43 -2.83 -25.34
C SER A 219 3.52 -3.87 -25.09
N LEU A 220 4.79 -3.47 -25.22
CA LEU A 220 5.89 -4.36 -24.90
C LEU A 220 6.02 -4.60 -23.39
N ALA A 221 5.90 -3.55 -22.57
CA ALA A 221 5.94 -3.71 -21.11
C ALA A 221 4.91 -4.74 -20.64
N ARG A 222 3.70 -4.71 -21.23
CA ARG A 222 2.64 -5.70 -20.97
C ARG A 222 3.03 -7.10 -21.43
N ALA A 223 3.60 -7.25 -22.63
CA ALA A 223 4.08 -8.55 -23.09
C ALA A 223 5.18 -9.13 -22.18
N CYS A 224 6.09 -8.29 -21.66
CA CYS A 224 7.06 -8.71 -20.66
C CYS A 224 6.38 -9.11 -19.33
N ASP A 225 5.41 -8.34 -18.84
CA ASP A 225 4.64 -8.64 -17.63
C ASP A 225 3.92 -9.99 -17.76
N ASP A 226 3.27 -10.23 -18.89
CA ASP A 226 2.57 -11.48 -19.18
C ASP A 226 3.52 -12.69 -19.16
N VAL A 227 4.70 -12.59 -19.79
CA VAL A 227 5.69 -13.67 -19.78
C VAL A 227 6.20 -13.95 -18.37
N LEU A 228 6.53 -12.90 -17.61
CA LEU A 228 6.99 -13.03 -16.22
C LEU A 228 5.93 -13.73 -15.36
N ARG A 229 4.67 -13.30 -15.46
CA ARG A 229 3.54 -13.86 -14.69
C ARG A 229 3.21 -15.29 -15.07
N GLN A 230 3.08 -15.58 -16.37
CA GLN A 230 2.65 -16.90 -16.86
C GLN A 230 3.67 -17.99 -16.55
N ASN A 231 4.97 -17.65 -16.60
CA ASN A 231 6.05 -18.60 -16.42
C ASN A 231 6.65 -18.57 -15.00
N GLY A 232 6.17 -17.70 -14.11
CA GLY A 232 6.73 -17.51 -12.76
C GLY A 232 8.22 -17.15 -12.79
N ARG A 233 8.64 -16.39 -13.81
CA ARG A 233 10.05 -16.03 -14.02
C ARG A 233 10.39 -14.80 -13.18
N PRO A 234 11.60 -14.72 -12.60
CA PRO A 234 12.06 -13.50 -11.96
C PRO A 234 12.27 -12.41 -13.01
N GLY A 235 12.06 -11.16 -12.63
CA GLY A 235 12.33 -10.05 -13.52
C GLY A 235 11.94 -8.69 -12.95
N ALA A 236 12.08 -7.65 -13.76
CA ALA A 236 11.61 -6.32 -13.40
C ALA A 236 11.11 -5.57 -14.62
N ILE A 237 10.13 -4.71 -14.39
CA ILE A 237 9.59 -3.81 -15.40
C ILE A 237 9.72 -2.40 -14.84
N ALA A 238 10.46 -1.57 -15.57
CA ALA A 238 10.71 -0.19 -15.22
C ALA A 238 10.52 0.70 -16.44
N GLY A 239 9.90 1.86 -16.24
CA GLY A 239 9.53 2.71 -17.35
C GLY A 239 9.15 4.12 -16.95
N GLY A 240 9.34 5.05 -17.87
CA GLY A 240 8.61 6.32 -17.85
C GLY A 240 7.16 6.11 -18.27
N PHE A 241 6.24 5.95 -17.31
CA PHE A 241 4.80 5.79 -17.53
C PHE A 241 4.09 7.11 -17.21
N ARG A 242 3.33 7.66 -18.16
CA ARG A 242 2.62 8.95 -17.99
C ARG A 242 3.48 10.05 -17.34
N GLY A 243 4.77 10.12 -17.70
CA GLY A 243 5.74 11.08 -17.17
C GLY A 243 6.36 10.75 -15.81
N HIS A 244 6.02 9.62 -15.18
CA HIS A 244 6.59 9.15 -13.92
C HIS A 244 7.55 7.98 -14.17
N ALA A 245 8.74 8.01 -13.56
CA ALA A 245 9.71 6.92 -13.61
C ALA A 245 9.41 5.87 -12.52
N CYS A 246 8.74 4.78 -12.89
CA CYS A 246 8.26 3.76 -11.95
C CYS A 246 8.91 2.39 -12.20
N VAL A 247 9.11 1.62 -11.14
CA VAL A 247 9.46 0.19 -11.19
C VAL A 247 8.29 -0.63 -10.63
N LEU A 248 7.80 -1.62 -11.38
CA LEU A 248 6.73 -2.48 -10.90
C LEU A 248 7.17 -3.30 -9.68
N PRO A 249 6.24 -3.64 -8.77
CA PRO A 249 6.50 -4.60 -7.70
C PRO A 249 6.87 -5.97 -8.30
N PRO A 250 7.38 -6.90 -7.47
CA PRO A 250 7.65 -8.26 -7.93
C PRO A 250 6.48 -8.90 -8.66
N VAL A 251 6.78 -9.36 -9.88
CA VAL A 251 5.77 -9.85 -10.82
C VAL A 251 5.40 -11.27 -10.42
N GLU A 252 4.21 -11.45 -9.87
CA GLU A 252 3.71 -12.75 -9.44
C GLU A 252 2.31 -13.02 -10.01
N ALA A 253 2.04 -14.28 -10.35
CA ALA A 253 0.73 -14.68 -10.83
C ALA A 253 -0.35 -14.37 -9.78
N GLY A 254 -1.40 -13.64 -10.19
CA GLY A 254 -2.48 -13.29 -9.28
C GLY A 254 -2.36 -11.93 -8.58
N ARG A 255 -1.26 -11.19 -8.79
CA ARG A 255 -0.96 -9.95 -8.05
C ARG A 255 -0.99 -8.70 -8.92
N VAL A 256 -0.94 -7.53 -8.25
CA VAL A 256 -0.84 -6.21 -8.88
C VAL A 256 0.39 -6.10 -9.79
N GLY A 257 0.29 -5.37 -10.89
CA GLY A 257 1.40 -5.07 -11.78
C GLY A 257 1.05 -3.96 -12.75
N LEU A 258 1.29 -4.17 -14.05
CA LEU A 258 1.31 -3.06 -14.99
C LEU A 258 -0.05 -2.40 -15.17
N ASP A 259 -1.11 -3.20 -15.27
CA ASP A 259 -2.45 -2.67 -15.50
C ASP A 259 -2.94 -1.84 -14.31
N GLU A 260 -2.75 -2.34 -13.08
CA GLU A 260 -3.07 -1.60 -11.85
C GLU A 260 -2.25 -0.31 -11.75
N LEU A 261 -0.95 -0.34 -12.09
CA LEU A 261 -0.12 0.87 -12.11
C LEU A 261 -0.71 1.90 -13.08
N LEU A 262 -0.97 1.50 -14.33
CA LEU A 262 -1.48 2.40 -15.37
C LEU A 262 -2.88 2.93 -15.04
N GLU A 263 -3.66 2.18 -14.29
CA GLU A 263 -4.99 2.58 -13.84
C GLU A 263 -4.92 3.71 -12.80
N TRP A 264 -4.06 3.58 -11.79
CA TRP A 264 -3.94 4.55 -10.69
C TRP A 264 -3.05 5.74 -10.98
N LEU A 265 -2.07 5.58 -11.87
CA LEU A 265 -1.07 6.61 -12.14
C LEU A 265 -1.72 7.83 -12.80
N PRO A 266 -1.64 9.03 -12.20
CA PRO A 266 -2.21 10.23 -12.78
C PRO A 266 -1.53 10.58 -14.11
N SER A 267 -2.22 11.38 -14.93
CA SER A 267 -1.58 12.03 -16.08
C SER A 267 -0.51 13.01 -15.58
N SER A 268 0.66 13.04 -16.22
CA SER A 268 1.71 14.01 -15.88
C SER A 268 1.18 15.44 -15.96
N ASP A 269 1.44 16.21 -14.92
CA ASP A 269 1.34 17.66 -14.98
C ASP A 269 2.36 18.20 -16.00
N PRO A 270 1.94 18.94 -17.04
CA PRO A 270 2.86 19.59 -17.98
C PRO A 270 3.89 20.51 -17.31
N ALA A 271 3.60 21.00 -16.09
CA ALA A 271 4.49 21.83 -15.30
C ALA A 271 5.49 21.02 -14.45
N ALA A 272 5.35 19.69 -14.36
CA ALA A 272 6.25 18.85 -13.60
C ALA A 272 7.69 18.87 -14.17
N ALA A 273 8.67 18.80 -13.28
CA ALA A 273 10.07 18.74 -13.67
C ALA A 273 10.34 17.48 -14.52
N SER A 274 11.00 17.64 -15.66
CA SER A 274 11.36 16.52 -16.52
C SER A 274 12.50 15.70 -15.91
N HIS A 275 12.45 14.38 -16.05
CA HIS A 275 13.54 13.50 -15.65
C HIS A 275 14.87 13.83 -16.35
N SER A 276 15.94 13.90 -15.55
CA SER A 276 17.32 14.03 -16.01
C SER A 276 17.90 12.67 -16.43
N PRO A 277 18.97 12.61 -17.24
CA PRO A 277 19.67 11.37 -17.53
C PRO A 277 20.09 10.59 -16.28
N ALA A 278 20.46 11.28 -15.21
CA ALA A 278 20.82 10.67 -13.93
C ALA A 278 19.61 10.00 -13.27
N SER A 279 18.44 10.66 -13.22
CA SER A 279 17.22 10.04 -12.68
C SER A 279 16.78 8.81 -13.48
N LEU A 280 16.93 8.84 -14.80
CA LEU A 280 16.63 7.69 -15.67
C LEU A 280 17.64 6.55 -15.51
N ALA A 281 18.92 6.87 -15.27
CA ALA A 281 19.91 5.85 -14.92
C ALA A 281 19.58 5.19 -13.57
N ILE A 282 19.14 5.97 -12.57
CA ILE A 282 18.68 5.43 -11.28
C ILE A 282 17.49 4.48 -11.49
N LEU A 283 16.52 4.83 -12.34
CA LEU A 283 15.41 3.95 -12.72
C LEU A 283 15.91 2.59 -13.23
N GLY A 284 16.88 2.59 -14.14
CA GLY A 284 17.52 1.38 -14.65
C GLY A 284 18.24 0.56 -13.58
N CYS A 285 19.00 1.22 -12.70
CA CYS A 285 19.69 0.55 -11.58
C CYS A 285 18.70 -0.09 -10.60
N VAL A 286 17.61 0.60 -10.25
CA VAL A 286 16.57 0.06 -9.36
C VAL A 286 15.86 -1.12 -10.02
N ALA A 287 15.63 -1.07 -11.33
CA ALA A 287 15.09 -2.20 -12.09
C ALA A 287 16.01 -3.44 -12.04
N ALA A 288 17.30 -3.27 -12.33
CA ALA A 288 18.27 -4.36 -12.26
C ALA A 288 18.41 -4.93 -10.85
N GLN A 289 18.45 -4.08 -9.82
CA GLN A 289 18.46 -4.51 -8.42
C GLN A 289 17.19 -5.30 -8.06
N THR A 290 16.04 -4.84 -8.52
CA THR A 290 14.74 -5.51 -8.27
C THR A 290 14.70 -6.89 -8.93
N ALA A 291 15.19 -7.00 -10.16
CA ALA A 291 15.28 -8.26 -10.89
C ALA A 291 16.25 -9.24 -10.21
N LEU A 292 17.44 -8.78 -9.81
CA LEU A 292 18.41 -9.59 -9.06
C LEU A 292 17.81 -10.11 -7.75
N PHE A 293 17.14 -9.24 -6.99
CA PHE A 293 16.54 -9.63 -5.72
C PHE A 293 15.47 -10.70 -5.91
N GLN A 294 14.64 -10.59 -6.96
CA GLN A 294 13.69 -11.64 -7.30
C GLN A 294 14.37 -12.94 -7.74
N PHE A 295 15.42 -12.86 -8.57
CA PHE A 295 16.17 -14.03 -9.01
C PHE A 295 16.72 -14.85 -7.82
N PHE A 296 17.20 -14.17 -6.79
CA PHE A 296 17.70 -14.81 -5.57
C PHE A 296 16.65 -15.03 -4.48
N GLY A 297 15.41 -14.58 -4.66
CA GLY A 297 14.33 -14.72 -3.69
C GLY A 297 14.46 -13.82 -2.45
N PHE A 298 15.15 -12.68 -2.57
CA PHE A 298 15.37 -11.75 -1.47
C PHE A 298 14.18 -10.80 -1.27
N ASP A 299 13.82 -10.57 0.01
CA ASP A 299 12.85 -9.55 0.44
C ASP A 299 11.52 -9.59 -0.34
N ALA A 300 11.13 -10.75 -0.87
CA ALA A 300 9.92 -10.90 -1.70
C ALA A 300 8.67 -10.41 -0.96
N ASP A 301 8.60 -10.62 0.35
CA ASP A 301 7.46 -10.21 1.19
C ASP A 301 7.42 -8.70 1.46
N LYS A 302 8.58 -8.06 1.65
CA LYS A 302 8.68 -6.63 1.97
C LYS A 302 8.39 -5.71 0.77
N ARG A 303 8.49 -6.25 -0.45
CA ARG A 303 8.31 -5.50 -1.71
C ARG A 303 6.96 -5.72 -2.35
N ARG A 304 6.08 -6.50 -1.72
CA ARG A 304 4.76 -6.81 -2.28
C ARG A 304 3.93 -5.55 -2.41
N GLY A 305 3.48 -5.26 -3.64
CA GLY A 305 2.64 -4.11 -3.94
C GLY A 305 3.28 -2.75 -3.67
N VAL A 306 4.61 -2.68 -3.52
CA VAL A 306 5.34 -1.41 -3.42
C VAL A 306 5.97 -1.10 -4.77
N VAL A 307 5.65 0.07 -5.34
CA VAL A 307 6.21 0.62 -6.56
C VAL A 307 7.28 1.64 -6.19
N PRO A 308 8.57 1.36 -6.41
CA PRO A 308 9.60 2.40 -6.35
C PRO A 308 9.37 3.42 -7.47
N VAL A 309 9.31 4.70 -7.09
CA VAL A 309 9.24 5.81 -8.04
C VAL A 309 10.50 6.65 -7.89
N VAL A 310 11.18 6.87 -9.01
CA VAL A 310 12.35 7.74 -9.06
C VAL A 310 11.86 9.14 -9.35
N THR A 311 12.18 10.12 -8.50
CA THR A 311 11.80 11.52 -8.72
C THR A 311 12.85 12.23 -9.60
N PRO A 312 12.49 13.35 -10.24
CA PRO A 312 13.45 14.18 -10.99
C PRO A 312 14.64 14.65 -10.15
N GLU A 313 14.46 14.79 -8.84
CA GLU A 313 15.46 15.18 -7.83
C GLU A 313 16.35 14.01 -7.36
N LEU A 314 16.28 12.86 -8.02
CA LEU A 314 17.12 11.67 -7.75
C LEU A 314 16.76 10.91 -6.46
N HIS A 315 15.54 11.07 -5.94
CA HIS A 315 15.04 10.26 -4.83
C HIS A 315 14.35 8.99 -5.34
N VAL A 316 14.47 7.90 -4.58
CA VAL A 316 13.67 6.68 -4.80
C VAL A 316 12.64 6.60 -3.69
N VAL A 317 11.38 6.88 -4.01
CA VAL A 317 10.28 6.94 -3.05
C VAL A 317 9.41 5.69 -3.24
N PRO A 318 9.15 4.90 -2.18
CA PRO A 318 8.24 3.77 -2.26
C PRO A 318 6.79 4.27 -2.24
N HIS A 319 5.98 3.79 -3.18
CA HIS A 319 4.54 4.05 -3.24
C HIS A 319 3.73 2.77 -3.15
N ALA A 320 2.59 2.81 -2.47
CA ALA A 320 1.71 1.65 -2.34
C ALA A 320 0.81 1.51 -3.58
N LEU A 321 0.85 0.36 -4.23
CA LEU A 321 -0.03 0.02 -5.37
C LEU A 321 -1.19 -0.84 -4.88
N VAL A 322 -2.39 -0.27 -4.94
CA VAL A 322 -3.63 -0.97 -4.56
C VAL A 322 -4.21 -1.74 -5.77
N PRO A 323 -4.79 -2.94 -5.57
CA PRO A 323 -5.34 -3.74 -6.66
C PRO A 323 -6.62 -3.15 -7.25
N THR A 324 -6.89 -3.49 -8.51
CA THR A 324 -8.13 -3.15 -9.23
C THR A 324 -8.78 -4.41 -9.81
N GLY A 325 -9.27 -5.34 -8.97
CA GLY A 325 -9.82 -6.57 -9.52
C GLY A 325 -10.17 -7.68 -8.53
N ALA A 326 -10.90 -8.70 -9.02
CA ALA A 326 -11.63 -9.69 -8.23
C ALA A 326 -10.77 -10.70 -7.45
N ARG A 327 -9.50 -10.39 -7.21
CA ARG A 327 -8.58 -11.29 -6.53
C ARG A 327 -8.36 -10.79 -5.09
N PRO A 328 -8.67 -11.64 -4.09
CA PRO A 328 -8.49 -11.26 -2.69
C PRO A 328 -7.01 -10.97 -2.42
N LEU A 329 -6.77 -9.92 -1.65
CA LEU A 329 -5.43 -9.62 -1.14
C LEU A 329 -4.93 -10.74 -0.25
N LEU A 330 -3.67 -11.12 -0.44
CA LEU A 330 -2.85 -11.48 0.72
C LEU A 330 -2.64 -10.18 1.53
N PRO A 331 -2.77 -10.22 2.87
CA PRO A 331 -2.70 -9.02 3.70
C PRO A 331 -1.45 -8.21 3.35
N PHE A 332 -1.70 -6.95 2.99
CA PHE A 332 -0.66 -6.00 2.62
C PHE A 332 0.05 -5.56 3.90
N GLU A 333 1.24 -6.10 4.17
CA GLU A 333 2.05 -5.69 5.31
C GLU A 333 2.88 -4.45 4.95
N HIS A 334 2.29 -3.27 5.16
CA HIS A 334 3.07 -2.03 5.13
C HIS A 334 3.61 -1.75 6.53
N ALA A 335 4.90 -1.40 6.63
CA ALA A 335 5.43 -0.79 7.84
C ALA A 335 4.65 0.52 8.11
N PRO A 336 3.99 0.69 9.26
CA PRO A 336 3.20 1.87 9.53
C PRO A 336 4.11 3.10 9.53
N GLN A 337 3.85 4.04 8.61
CA GLN A 337 4.52 5.35 8.60
C GLN A 337 4.13 6.23 9.80
N TYR A 338 3.06 5.84 10.50
CA TYR A 338 2.53 6.58 11.63
C TYR A 338 3.10 6.04 12.94
N GLN A 339 3.79 6.89 13.70
CA GLN A 339 4.15 6.58 15.08
C GLN A 339 2.86 6.48 15.92
N MET A 340 2.56 5.27 16.39
CA MET A 340 1.39 5.04 17.22
C MET A 340 1.66 5.47 18.67
N PRO A 341 0.69 6.10 19.35
CA PRO A 341 0.82 6.35 20.77
C PRO A 341 0.81 5.02 21.53
N GLU A 342 1.94 4.64 22.11
CA GLU A 342 2.08 3.39 22.90
C GLU A 342 1.19 3.39 24.16
N ALA A 343 0.75 4.57 24.62
CA ALA A 343 0.10 4.76 25.91
C ALA A 343 -1.44 4.66 25.90
N ARG A 344 -2.10 4.48 24.74
CA ARG A 344 -3.58 4.34 24.68
C ARG A 344 -4.05 3.40 23.58
N SER A 345 -5.26 2.88 23.74
CA SER A 345 -5.96 2.18 22.66
C SER A 345 -6.28 3.15 21.53
N LEU A 346 -6.13 2.67 20.29
CA LEU A 346 -6.54 3.39 19.10
C LEU A 346 -8.06 3.41 19.00
N GLU A 347 -8.59 4.56 18.59
CA GLU A 347 -10.02 4.72 18.30
C GLU A 347 -10.37 4.03 16.96
N THR A 348 -11.65 3.71 16.75
CA THR A 348 -12.13 3.06 15.51
C THR A 348 -11.75 3.85 14.25
N PHE A 349 -11.79 5.18 14.30
CA PHE A 349 -11.36 6.03 13.20
C PHE A 349 -9.87 5.86 12.88
N GLU A 350 -9.01 5.81 13.90
CA GLU A 350 -7.56 5.64 13.74
C GLU A 350 -7.23 4.26 13.19
N LEU A 351 -7.89 3.22 13.71
CA LEU A 351 -7.78 1.86 13.20
C LEU A 351 -8.19 1.77 11.72
N LEU A 352 -9.29 2.41 11.34
CA LEU A 352 -9.76 2.46 9.96
C LEU A 352 -8.78 3.19 9.05
N LYS A 353 -8.28 4.35 9.49
CA LYS A 353 -7.28 5.15 8.74
C LYS A 353 -5.98 4.38 8.53
N LEU A 354 -5.52 3.62 9.54
CA LEU A 354 -4.34 2.77 9.43
C LEU A 354 -4.55 1.60 8.49
N ALA A 355 -5.70 0.94 8.56
CA ALA A 355 -6.06 -0.14 7.64
C ALA A 355 -6.07 0.35 6.18
N LEU A 356 -6.59 1.55 5.96
CA LEU A 356 -6.66 2.18 4.64
C LEU A 356 -5.38 2.95 4.25
N ALA A 357 -4.30 2.90 5.04
CA ALA A 357 -3.09 3.67 4.76
C ALA A 357 -2.52 3.49 3.33
N PRO A 358 -2.50 2.27 2.74
CA PRO A 358 -2.07 2.08 1.34
C PRO A 358 -2.93 2.83 0.33
N TRP A 359 -4.21 3.04 0.64
CA TRP A 359 -5.15 3.76 -0.22
C TRP A 359 -4.94 5.27 -0.18
N PHE A 360 -4.21 5.79 0.82
CA PHE A 360 -3.88 7.21 0.98
C PHE A 360 -2.57 7.63 0.31
N ASP A 361 -1.96 6.75 -0.48
CA ASP A 361 -0.76 7.11 -1.22
C ASP A 361 -1.04 8.28 -2.18
N GLY A 362 -0.24 9.35 -2.10
CA GLY A 362 -0.49 10.57 -2.88
C GLY A 362 -0.41 10.36 -4.40
N LEU A 363 0.39 9.39 -4.84
CA LEU A 363 0.59 9.11 -6.26
C LEU A 363 -0.28 7.96 -6.76
N LEU A 364 -0.32 6.84 -6.03
CA LEU A 364 -0.96 5.59 -6.47
C LEU A 364 -2.20 5.20 -5.65
N GLY A 365 -2.55 5.98 -4.63
CA GLY A 365 -3.71 5.75 -3.78
C GLY A 365 -5.01 6.20 -4.44
N ALA A 366 -6.10 5.52 -4.10
CA ALA A 366 -7.45 5.91 -4.56
C ALA A 366 -8.08 6.99 -3.68
N LEU A 367 -7.55 7.23 -2.48
CA LEU A 367 -8.09 8.16 -1.50
C LEU A 367 -7.08 9.28 -1.23
N LEU A 368 -7.56 10.51 -1.21
CA LEU A 368 -6.75 11.67 -0.84
C LEU A 368 -7.49 12.44 0.24
N VAL A 369 -6.81 12.71 1.37
CA VAL A 369 -7.34 13.62 2.39
C VAL A 369 -6.83 15.01 2.04
N GLY A 370 -7.68 15.81 1.42
CA GLY A 370 -7.40 17.22 1.22
C GLY A 370 -7.58 17.97 2.54
N ALA A 371 -6.61 18.81 2.90
CA ALA A 371 -6.89 19.95 3.77
C ALA A 371 -7.67 20.95 2.93
N ASP A 372 -8.99 20.84 2.90
CA ASP A 372 -9.80 21.83 2.22
C ASP A 372 -9.97 23.02 3.17
N ASP A 373 -9.01 23.95 3.11
CA ASP A 373 -9.02 25.21 3.87
C ASP A 373 -10.29 26.04 3.59
N GLY A 374 -11.04 25.70 2.52
CA GLY A 374 -12.34 26.29 2.18
C GLY A 374 -13.51 25.75 3.00
N ILE A 375 -13.36 24.61 3.68
CA ILE A 375 -14.41 24.04 4.53
C ILE A 375 -14.34 24.70 5.91
N GLN A 376 -15.23 25.64 6.16
CA GLN A 376 -15.39 26.25 7.47
C GLN A 376 -15.79 25.17 8.48
N GLN A 377 -14.89 24.83 9.40
CA GLN A 377 -15.18 23.97 10.54
C GLN A 377 -16.15 24.71 11.46
N MET A 378 -17.44 24.51 11.23
CA MET A 378 -18.54 24.94 12.10
C MET A 378 -18.64 23.95 13.28
N PRO A 379 -19.61 24.06 14.21
CA PRO A 379 -19.72 23.09 15.31
C PRO A 379 -19.90 21.63 14.87
N LEU A 380 -20.27 21.40 13.60
CA LEU A 380 -20.21 20.11 12.94
C LEU A 380 -18.83 19.94 12.32
N LEU A 381 -18.14 18.86 12.66
CA LEU A 381 -16.87 18.53 12.03
C LEU A 381 -17.12 17.81 10.72
N GLN A 382 -16.33 18.15 9.71
CA GLN A 382 -16.39 17.57 8.38
C GLN A 382 -15.05 16.92 8.02
N TYR A 383 -15.11 15.75 7.40
CA TYR A 383 -13.96 15.00 6.94
C TYR A 383 -14.06 14.76 5.42
N PRO A 384 -13.48 15.66 4.60
CA PRO A 384 -13.48 15.50 3.15
C PRO A 384 -12.48 14.41 2.75
N VAL A 385 -12.92 13.51 1.87
CA VAL A 385 -12.08 12.50 1.23
C VAL A 385 -12.32 12.60 -0.26
N GLN A 386 -11.27 12.92 -1.01
CA GLN A 386 -11.29 12.86 -2.46
C GLN A 386 -11.05 11.42 -2.91
N VAL A 387 -11.91 10.95 -3.79
CA VAL A 387 -11.89 9.59 -4.35
C VAL A 387 -11.45 9.68 -5.80
N ARG A 388 -10.33 9.04 -6.10
CA ARG A 388 -9.85 8.84 -7.46
C ARG A 388 -10.50 7.59 -8.01
N ARG A 389 -11.11 7.71 -9.19
CA ARG A 389 -11.60 6.56 -9.96
C ARG A 389 -10.91 6.55 -11.33
N PRO A 390 -10.61 5.37 -11.87
CA PRO A 390 -9.95 5.25 -13.17
C PRO A 390 -10.70 6.00 -14.27
N GLY A 391 -10.01 6.92 -14.94
CA GLY A 391 -10.58 7.71 -16.04
C GLY A 391 -11.68 8.71 -15.65
N GLN A 392 -11.85 9.01 -14.36
CA GLN A 392 -12.85 9.95 -13.86
C GLN A 392 -12.19 11.09 -13.09
N GLU A 393 -12.87 12.23 -13.04
CA GLU A 393 -12.46 13.35 -12.19
C GLU A 393 -12.50 12.95 -10.71
N LEU A 394 -11.65 13.58 -9.90
CA LEU A 394 -11.65 13.38 -8.45
C LEU A 394 -13.03 13.73 -7.89
N GLU A 395 -13.60 12.81 -7.13
CA GLU A 395 -14.90 13.01 -6.50
C GLU A 395 -14.73 13.15 -4.98
N THR A 396 -15.11 14.29 -4.42
CA THR A 396 -15.00 14.51 -2.96
C THR A 396 -16.24 13.99 -2.24
N VAL A 397 -16.10 13.01 -1.35
CA VAL A 397 -17.12 12.69 -0.34
C VAL A 397 -16.82 13.43 0.95
N VAL A 398 -17.83 13.80 1.72
CA VAL A 398 -17.64 14.54 2.97
C VAL A 398 -18.38 13.83 4.09
N GLY A 399 -17.62 13.19 4.98
CA GLY A 399 -18.14 12.68 6.23
C GLY A 399 -18.45 13.81 7.20
N TRP A 400 -19.38 13.60 8.12
CA TRP A 400 -19.76 14.58 9.13
C TRP A 400 -19.89 13.95 10.51
N GLY A 401 -19.65 14.73 11.57
CA GLY A 401 -19.76 14.24 12.94
C GLY A 401 -19.83 15.38 13.95
N LEU A 402 -20.28 15.05 15.17
CA LEU A 402 -20.13 15.95 16.32
C LEU A 402 -18.71 15.91 16.89
N ASP A 403 -17.95 14.87 16.54
CA ASP A 403 -16.53 14.72 16.77
C ASP A 403 -15.81 14.26 15.48
N LEU A 404 -14.47 14.34 15.50
CA LEU A 404 -13.64 14.00 14.33
C LEU A 404 -13.70 12.51 14.01
N GLY A 405 -13.84 11.65 15.01
CA GLY A 405 -13.89 10.20 14.82
C GLY A 405 -15.13 9.77 14.02
N GLN A 406 -16.29 10.32 14.37
CA GLN A 406 -17.54 10.10 13.63
C GLN A 406 -17.44 10.62 12.19
N ALA A 407 -16.98 11.86 12.01
CA ALA A 407 -16.82 12.47 10.69
C ALA A 407 -15.87 11.64 9.82
N GLY A 408 -14.73 11.24 10.39
CA GLY A 408 -13.74 10.41 9.76
C GLY A 408 -14.28 9.04 9.35
N ILE A 409 -14.91 8.30 10.26
CA ILE A 409 -15.49 6.97 9.96
C ILE A 409 -16.48 7.07 8.81
N ARG A 410 -17.38 8.05 8.84
CA ARG A 410 -18.40 8.24 7.79
C ARG A 410 -17.76 8.62 6.45
N GLY A 411 -16.84 9.56 6.44
CA GLY A 411 -16.15 10.00 5.22
C GLY A 411 -15.36 8.87 4.57
N LEU A 412 -14.65 8.08 5.38
CA LEU A 412 -13.91 6.90 4.91
C LEU A 412 -14.84 5.79 4.40
N CYS A 413 -15.92 5.49 5.12
CA CYS A 413 -16.89 4.48 4.68
C CYS A 413 -17.58 4.89 3.38
N ASP A 414 -18.01 6.15 3.26
CA ASP A 414 -18.67 6.67 2.06
C ASP A 414 -17.68 6.70 0.87
N ALA A 415 -16.40 7.00 1.11
CA ALA A 415 -15.36 6.97 0.09
C ALA A 415 -15.13 5.55 -0.46
N VAL A 416 -15.01 4.57 0.43
CA VAL A 416 -14.87 3.16 0.05
C VAL A 416 -16.14 2.66 -0.63
N ALA A 417 -17.33 3.06 -0.18
CA ALA A 417 -18.58 2.72 -0.83
C ALA A 417 -18.66 3.28 -2.26
N LEU A 418 -18.15 4.50 -2.49
CA LEU A 418 -18.08 5.11 -3.81
C LEU A 418 -17.13 4.35 -4.75
N LEU A 419 -15.99 3.86 -4.25
CA LEU A 419 -15.10 2.97 -5.01
C LEU A 419 -15.78 1.64 -5.34
N ALA A 420 -16.49 1.05 -4.37
CA ALA A 420 -17.15 -0.24 -4.50
C ALA A 420 -18.40 -0.21 -5.42
N ALA A 421 -18.95 0.97 -5.69
CA ALA A 421 -20.15 1.12 -6.52
C ALA A 421 -19.97 0.54 -7.94
N ALA A 422 -18.76 0.60 -8.50
CA ALA A 422 -18.47 0.04 -9.83
C ALA A 422 -18.58 -1.50 -9.89
N HIS A 423 -18.55 -2.17 -8.75
CA HIS A 423 -18.59 -3.62 -8.62
C HIS A 423 -19.89 -4.14 -8.01
N THR A 424 -20.86 -3.25 -7.82
CA THR A 424 -22.16 -3.60 -7.25
C THR A 424 -23.15 -3.88 -8.39
N PRO A 425 -23.95 -4.97 -8.32
CA PRO A 425 -24.97 -5.24 -9.33
C PRO A 425 -25.99 -4.11 -9.46
N VAL A 426 -26.59 -4.00 -10.64
CA VAL A 426 -27.66 -3.02 -10.90
C VAL A 426 -28.79 -3.22 -9.87
N GLY A 427 -29.15 -2.14 -9.17
CA GLY A 427 -30.22 -2.13 -8.16
C GLY A 427 -29.76 -2.38 -6.72
N ALA A 428 -28.53 -2.81 -6.50
CA ALA A 428 -27.92 -2.89 -5.17
C ALA A 428 -27.02 -1.68 -4.89
N ARG A 429 -26.72 -1.42 -3.61
CA ARG A 429 -25.79 -0.37 -3.18
C ARG A 429 -24.69 -0.95 -2.31
N ALA A 430 -23.44 -0.57 -2.58
CA ALA A 430 -22.34 -0.85 -1.67
C ALA A 430 -22.52 -0.08 -0.35
N VAL A 431 -22.38 -0.81 0.74
CA VAL A 431 -22.38 -0.29 2.11
C VAL A 431 -21.07 -0.68 2.77
N VAL A 432 -20.51 0.23 3.57
CA VAL A 432 -19.26 0.03 4.29
C VAL A 432 -19.43 0.31 5.78
N ALA A 433 -18.78 -0.51 6.61
CA ALA A 433 -18.63 -0.26 8.04
C ALA A 433 -17.30 -0.83 8.58
N ALA A 434 -16.90 -0.37 9.76
CA ALA A 434 -15.70 -0.83 10.47
C ALA A 434 -15.91 -2.16 11.24
N ASP A 435 -17.15 -2.65 11.33
CA ASP A 435 -17.50 -3.92 11.96
C ASP A 435 -18.59 -4.66 11.16
N GLU A 436 -18.58 -5.99 11.25
CA GLU A 436 -19.43 -6.86 10.44
C GLU A 436 -20.93 -6.67 10.73
N ASP A 437 -21.30 -6.51 12.00
CA ASP A 437 -22.71 -6.42 12.39
C ASP A 437 -23.34 -5.11 11.89
N THR A 438 -22.63 -4.00 12.04
CA THR A 438 -23.06 -2.70 11.50
C THR A 438 -23.15 -2.74 9.98
N TRP A 439 -22.19 -3.37 9.30
CA TRP A 439 -22.26 -3.55 7.84
C TRP A 439 -23.51 -4.36 7.45
N ARG A 440 -23.76 -5.51 8.08
CA ARG A 440 -24.91 -6.36 7.78
C ARG A 440 -26.24 -5.67 8.00
N ARG A 441 -26.40 -4.92 9.10
CA ARG A 441 -27.63 -4.17 9.41
C ARG A 441 -27.87 -3.06 8.38
N ARG A 442 -26.84 -2.29 8.03
CA ARG A 442 -26.95 -1.22 7.02
C ARG A 442 -27.22 -1.76 5.61
N ALA A 443 -26.55 -2.84 5.22
CA ALA A 443 -26.76 -3.48 3.92
C ALA A 443 -28.19 -4.04 3.79
N LEU A 444 -28.71 -4.67 4.86
CA LEU A 444 -30.10 -5.12 4.91
C LEU A 444 -31.08 -3.94 4.82
N ALA A 445 -30.82 -2.86 5.57
CA ALA A 445 -31.66 -1.66 5.55
C ALA A 445 -31.76 -1.06 4.14
N ASP A 446 -30.64 -0.91 3.43
CA ASP A 446 -30.65 -0.41 2.04
C ASP A 446 -31.40 -1.36 1.09
N ALA A 447 -31.22 -2.68 1.22
CA ALA A 447 -31.94 -3.67 0.41
C ALA A 447 -33.46 -3.65 0.64
N VAL A 448 -33.91 -3.52 1.90
CA VAL A 448 -35.33 -3.47 2.25
C VAL A 448 -35.98 -2.19 1.71
N VAL A 449 -35.39 -1.02 1.92
CA VAL A 449 -35.95 0.27 1.44
C VAL A 449 -36.13 0.31 -0.08
N ARG A 450 -35.26 -0.41 -0.82
CA ARG A 450 -35.32 -0.49 -2.29
C ARG A 450 -36.24 -1.61 -2.80
N SER A 451 -36.74 -2.49 -1.94
CA SER A 451 -37.56 -3.63 -2.34
C SER A 451 -38.94 -3.21 -2.84
N ALA A 452 -39.49 -3.97 -3.79
CA ALA A 452 -40.85 -3.73 -4.28
C ALA A 452 -41.90 -3.82 -3.16
N ALA A 453 -41.70 -4.69 -2.17
CA ALA A 453 -42.57 -4.85 -1.01
C ALA A 453 -42.61 -3.56 -0.16
N PHE A 454 -41.45 -3.01 0.19
CA PHE A 454 -41.37 -1.73 0.90
C PHE A 454 -42.02 -0.61 0.08
N LEU A 455 -41.69 -0.51 -1.21
CA LEU A 455 -42.27 0.51 -2.10
C LEU A 455 -43.81 0.43 -2.16
N ALA A 456 -44.37 -0.78 -2.12
CA ALA A 456 -45.82 -1.02 -2.18
C ALA A 456 -46.56 -0.76 -0.86
N SER A 457 -45.92 -0.98 0.30
CA SER A 457 -46.59 -0.91 1.62
C SER A 457 -46.07 0.18 2.55
N HIS A 458 -45.08 0.98 2.16
CA HIS A 458 -44.52 1.98 3.07
C HIS A 458 -45.55 3.03 3.50
N ALA A 459 -45.44 3.43 4.76
CA ALA A 459 -46.06 4.61 5.32
C ALA A 459 -45.03 5.73 5.46
N SER A 460 -45.49 6.98 5.51
CA SER A 460 -44.65 8.13 5.77
C SER A 460 -45.32 9.15 6.70
N GLY A 461 -44.52 9.93 7.41
CA GLY A 461 -45.01 10.97 8.31
C GLY A 461 -43.93 11.96 8.73
N TRP A 462 -44.33 13.19 9.04
CA TRP A 462 -43.43 14.23 9.55
C TRP A 462 -43.07 13.96 11.00
N VAL A 463 -41.78 14.00 11.31
CA VAL A 463 -41.27 13.74 12.66
C VAL A 463 -41.37 15.01 13.50
N GLU A 464 -41.99 14.88 14.67
CA GLU A 464 -41.93 15.91 15.71
C GLU A 464 -40.53 15.88 16.35
N LEU A 465 -39.61 16.70 15.83
CA LEU A 465 -38.21 16.69 16.26
C LEU A 465 -38.01 17.07 17.74
N ASP A 466 -38.98 17.72 18.39
CA ASP A 466 -38.96 18.01 19.83
C ASP A 466 -39.24 16.77 20.69
N ALA A 467 -39.91 15.76 20.13
CA ALA A 467 -40.25 14.52 20.83
C ALA A 467 -39.14 13.46 20.76
N LEU A 468 -38.06 13.69 19.99
CA LEU A 468 -36.91 12.79 19.93
C LEU A 468 -36.02 12.98 21.16
N THR A 469 -35.73 11.88 21.86
CA THR A 469 -34.86 11.89 23.05
C THR A 469 -33.36 11.85 22.71
N GLU A 470 -33.01 11.62 21.44
CA GLU A 470 -31.63 11.51 20.98
C GLU A 470 -30.90 12.86 21.05
N PRO A 471 -29.89 13.03 21.93
CA PRO A 471 -29.22 14.32 22.12
C PRO A 471 -28.58 14.85 20.84
N SER A 472 -28.04 13.95 20.02
CA SER A 472 -27.37 14.27 18.76
C SER A 472 -28.31 14.97 17.77
N ALA A 473 -29.53 14.43 17.60
CA ALA A 473 -30.57 15.03 16.76
C ALA A 473 -30.97 16.44 17.24
N GLY A 474 -31.05 16.64 18.56
CA GLY A 474 -31.34 17.94 19.17
C GLY A 474 -30.27 18.99 18.87
N VAL A 475 -28.98 18.61 18.93
CA VAL A 475 -27.86 19.49 18.57
C VAL A 475 -27.90 19.86 17.08
N LEU A 476 -28.02 18.86 16.20
CA LEU A 476 -28.05 19.07 14.75
C LEU A 476 -29.20 19.97 14.30
N ARG A 477 -30.39 19.78 14.87
CA ARG A 477 -31.54 20.67 14.62
C ARG A 477 -31.25 22.12 15.04
N ARG A 478 -30.62 22.33 16.20
CA ARG A 478 -30.26 23.68 16.66
C ARG A 478 -29.24 24.33 15.72
N LEU A 479 -28.28 23.55 15.21
CA LEU A 479 -27.32 24.03 14.21
C LEU A 479 -28.02 24.44 12.91
N LEU A 480 -28.89 23.60 12.35
CA LEU A 480 -29.66 23.95 11.15
C LEU A 480 -30.48 25.22 11.34
N ARG A 481 -31.20 25.33 12.47
CA ARG A 481 -32.01 26.52 12.78
C ARG A 481 -31.15 27.78 12.90
N TYR A 482 -29.97 27.67 13.51
CA TYR A 482 -29.06 28.79 13.66
C TYR A 482 -28.52 29.29 12.31
N HIS A 483 -28.19 28.36 11.40
CA HIS A 483 -27.54 28.70 10.14
C HIS A 483 -28.51 29.05 8.99
N SER A 484 -29.64 28.34 8.87
CA SER A 484 -30.57 28.52 7.75
C SER A 484 -31.69 29.53 8.01
N ARG A 485 -31.96 29.88 9.28
CA ARG A 485 -33.15 30.64 9.75
C ARG A 485 -34.51 29.97 9.47
N GLU A 486 -34.56 28.98 8.60
CA GLU A 486 -35.72 28.17 8.29
C GLU A 486 -35.82 26.96 9.23
N GLN A 487 -37.03 26.41 9.37
CA GLN A 487 -37.23 25.20 10.17
C GLN A 487 -36.96 23.97 9.31
N ALA A 488 -35.95 23.20 9.68
CA ALA A 488 -35.74 21.86 9.14
C ALA A 488 -36.92 20.95 9.53
N LYS A 489 -37.48 20.26 8.55
CA LYS A 489 -38.50 19.22 8.74
C LYS A 489 -37.92 17.88 8.32
N VAL A 490 -38.28 16.80 9.01
CA VAL A 490 -37.86 15.45 8.63
C VAL A 490 -39.08 14.60 8.36
N ARG A 491 -39.14 13.97 7.20
CA ARG A 491 -40.14 12.96 6.86
C ARG A 491 -39.54 11.59 7.03
N LEU A 492 -40.18 10.75 7.82
CA LEU A 492 -39.80 9.35 8.04
C LEU A 492 -40.62 8.45 7.13
N HIS A 493 -40.00 7.41 6.59
CA HIS A 493 -40.59 6.35 5.79
C HIS A 493 -40.34 5.01 6.48
N TRP A 494 -41.37 4.20 6.64
CA TRP A 494 -41.27 2.89 7.31
C TRP A 494 -42.26 1.89 6.70
N SER A 495 -42.02 0.61 6.94
CA SER A 495 -42.88 -0.49 6.50
C SER A 495 -42.85 -1.61 7.54
N ASP A 496 -43.83 -2.50 7.49
CA ASP A 496 -43.88 -3.74 8.27
C ASP A 496 -42.95 -4.84 7.72
N VAL A 497 -42.40 -4.65 6.51
CA VAL A 497 -41.51 -5.61 5.81
C VAL A 497 -40.15 -5.79 6.52
N GLY A 498 -39.77 -4.87 7.39
CA GLY A 498 -38.60 -4.98 8.26
C GLY A 498 -38.46 -3.71 9.10
N ALA A 499 -37.87 -3.83 10.29
CA ALA A 499 -37.56 -2.69 11.18
C ALA A 499 -36.46 -1.79 10.57
N VAL A 500 -36.81 -1.16 9.45
CA VAL A 500 -35.94 -0.41 8.57
C VAL A 500 -36.65 0.89 8.23
N PHE A 501 -35.89 1.98 8.25
CA PHE A 501 -36.41 3.32 8.16
C PHE A 501 -35.64 4.10 7.11
N GLY A 502 -36.37 4.86 6.29
CA GLY A 502 -35.82 5.93 5.45
C GLY A 502 -36.17 7.28 6.06
N ALA A 503 -35.28 8.26 5.99
CA ALA A 503 -35.59 9.63 6.38
C ALA A 503 -35.17 10.62 5.30
N GLU A 504 -36.00 11.64 5.12
CA GLU A 504 -35.76 12.78 4.26
C GLU A 504 -35.71 14.04 5.11
N ALA A 505 -34.64 14.83 5.02
CA ALA A 505 -34.60 16.15 5.63
C ALA A 505 -34.90 17.23 4.60
N TRP A 506 -35.81 18.13 4.96
CA TRP A 506 -36.31 19.22 4.15
C TRP A 506 -35.99 20.56 4.80
N LEU A 507 -35.55 21.52 4.00
CA LEU A 507 -35.26 22.89 4.40
C LEU A 507 -35.87 23.85 3.37
N GLY A 508 -36.69 24.81 3.80
CA GLY A 508 -37.31 25.77 2.87
C GLY A 508 -38.24 25.15 1.83
N GLY A 509 -38.76 23.95 2.10
CA GLY A 509 -39.53 23.17 1.11
C GLY A 509 -38.67 22.47 0.06
N GLN A 510 -37.34 22.46 0.21
CA GLN A 510 -36.41 21.69 -0.63
C GLN A 510 -35.88 20.47 0.13
N LEU A 511 -35.82 19.33 -0.56
CA LEU A 511 -35.15 18.13 -0.04
C LEU A 511 -33.64 18.38 -0.04
N VAL A 512 -33.02 18.29 1.14
CA VAL A 512 -31.58 18.56 1.31
C VAL A 512 -30.75 17.31 1.61
N SER A 513 -31.35 16.26 2.18
CA SER A 513 -30.66 14.99 2.43
C SER A 513 -31.63 13.82 2.55
N THR A 514 -31.12 12.62 2.31
CA THR A 514 -31.78 11.35 2.60
C THR A 514 -30.86 10.44 3.40
N ALA A 515 -31.44 9.55 4.19
CA ALA A 515 -30.73 8.54 4.96
C ALA A 515 -31.56 7.26 5.08
N VAL A 516 -30.87 6.12 5.28
CA VAL A 516 -31.47 4.81 5.53
C VAL A 516 -30.80 4.20 6.76
N GLY A 517 -31.58 3.55 7.63
CA GLY A 517 -31.09 2.93 8.84
C GLY A 517 -32.03 1.89 9.43
N ASP A 518 -31.60 1.29 10.53
CA ASP A 518 -32.29 0.24 11.30
C ASP A 518 -32.97 0.78 12.58
N THR A 519 -32.86 2.09 12.83
CA THR A 519 -33.53 2.79 13.94
C THR A 519 -34.04 4.16 13.47
N VAL A 520 -35.17 4.60 14.03
CA VAL A 520 -35.76 5.93 13.80
C VAL A 520 -34.80 7.01 14.28
N ALA A 521 -34.31 6.91 15.51
CA ALA A 521 -33.38 7.89 16.07
C ALA A 521 -32.09 8.00 15.24
N GLY A 522 -31.52 6.87 14.83
CA GLY A 522 -30.31 6.80 14.01
C GLY A 522 -30.50 7.41 12.63
N VAL A 523 -31.58 7.05 11.91
CA VAL A 523 -31.83 7.54 10.56
C VAL A 523 -32.18 9.04 10.53
N VAL A 524 -32.92 9.53 11.53
CA VAL A 524 -33.25 10.96 11.64
C VAL A 524 -32.00 11.76 11.96
N THR A 525 -31.15 11.27 12.89
CA THR A 525 -29.85 11.88 13.18
C THR A 525 -28.99 11.91 11.92
N GLU A 526 -28.97 10.80 11.16
CA GLU A 526 -28.22 10.70 9.91
C GLU A 526 -28.68 11.73 8.87
N ALA A 527 -29.99 11.83 8.64
CA ALA A 527 -30.57 12.79 7.71
C ALA A 527 -30.27 14.24 8.13
N LEU A 528 -30.47 14.58 9.40
CA LEU A 528 -30.23 15.94 9.92
C LEU A 528 -28.76 16.35 9.80
N GLY A 529 -27.80 15.48 10.11
CA GLY A 529 -26.40 15.86 10.02
C GLY A 529 -25.89 15.87 8.57
N ARG A 530 -26.41 15.02 7.68
CA ARG A 530 -26.18 15.18 6.23
C ARG A 530 -26.73 16.52 5.74
N ALA A 531 -27.89 16.96 6.23
CA ALA A 531 -28.45 18.28 5.91
C ALA A 531 -27.58 19.43 6.44
N CYS A 532 -27.08 19.33 7.68
CA CYS A 532 -26.13 20.30 8.24
C CYS A 532 -24.87 20.40 7.39
N SER A 533 -24.29 19.24 7.05
CA SER A 533 -23.09 19.11 6.25
C SER A 533 -23.30 19.72 4.87
N ASN A 534 -24.40 19.37 4.20
CA ASN A 534 -24.75 19.92 2.89
C ASN A 534 -24.90 21.44 2.94
N PHE A 535 -25.58 21.99 3.95
CA PHE A 535 -25.70 23.45 4.13
C PHE A 535 -24.33 24.13 4.29
N GLN A 536 -23.40 23.53 5.04
CA GLN A 536 -22.04 24.07 5.22
C GLN A 536 -21.27 24.03 3.89
N LEU A 537 -21.39 22.94 3.14
CA LEU A 537 -20.78 22.81 1.82
C LEU A 537 -21.42 23.77 0.81
N SER A 538 -22.68 24.17 0.97
CA SER A 538 -23.34 25.22 0.17
C SER A 538 -22.62 26.55 0.23
N ALA A 539 -22.23 26.94 1.44
CA ALA A 539 -21.51 28.17 1.63
C ALA A 539 -20.12 28.15 0.96
N ALA A 540 -19.48 26.97 0.89
CA ALA A 540 -18.13 26.81 0.35
C ALA A 540 -18.09 26.56 -1.18
N PHE A 541 -19.02 25.75 -1.71
CA PHE A 541 -18.98 25.24 -3.09
C PHE A 541 -20.20 25.64 -3.95
N GLY A 542 -21.18 26.36 -3.38
CA GLY A 542 -22.38 26.86 -4.07
C GLY A 542 -23.57 25.88 -4.09
N ASP A 543 -24.78 26.42 -4.27
CA ASP A 543 -26.13 25.80 -4.12
C ASP A 543 -26.40 24.46 -4.86
N GLY A 544 -25.52 24.04 -5.76
CA GLY A 544 -25.69 22.85 -6.60
C GLY A 544 -24.78 21.66 -6.29
N TYR A 545 -23.88 21.78 -5.30
CA TYR A 545 -22.83 20.79 -5.07
C TYR A 545 -23.37 19.44 -4.56
N TRP A 546 -24.40 19.42 -3.70
CA TRP A 546 -24.95 18.19 -3.07
C TRP A 546 -26.19 17.61 -3.75
N THR A 547 -26.94 18.38 -4.55
CA THR A 547 -28.19 17.90 -5.17
C THR A 547 -27.99 16.73 -6.14
N ARG A 548 -26.76 16.53 -6.63
CA ARG A 548 -26.37 15.40 -7.48
C ARG A 548 -26.26 14.06 -6.75
N ARG A 549 -26.37 14.03 -5.41
CA ARG A 549 -26.10 12.84 -4.56
C ARG A 549 -27.27 12.41 -3.69
N LEU A 550 -28.46 12.94 -3.91
CA LEU A 550 -29.65 12.46 -3.22
C LEU A 550 -30.05 11.12 -3.83
N ASP A 551 -29.94 10.05 -3.05
CA ASP A 551 -30.64 8.81 -3.37
C ASP A 551 -32.13 9.07 -3.13
N PRO A 552 -32.97 9.03 -4.18
CA PRO A 552 -34.39 9.25 -3.99
C PRO A 552 -34.95 8.11 -3.15
N LEU A 553 -35.57 8.47 -2.03
CA LEU A 553 -36.51 7.59 -1.35
C LEU A 553 -37.83 7.55 -2.16
N PRO A 554 -38.65 6.50 -2.03
CA PRO A 554 -39.97 6.45 -2.64
C PRO A 554 -40.77 7.74 -2.42
N ALA A 555 -41.39 8.24 -3.49
CA ALA A 555 -42.33 9.34 -3.40
C ALA A 555 -43.49 8.95 -2.46
N ALA A 556 -43.82 9.83 -1.52
CA ALA A 556 -44.92 9.59 -0.58
C ALA A 556 -46.23 9.31 -1.35
N THR A 557 -46.97 8.30 -0.91
CA THR A 557 -48.32 8.05 -1.41
C THR A 557 -49.22 9.18 -0.92
N ALA A 558 -49.99 9.80 -1.82
CA ALA A 558 -50.77 11.02 -1.57
C ALA A 558 -51.93 10.86 -0.54
N GLN A 559 -52.01 9.76 0.19
CA GLN A 559 -53.09 9.48 1.13
C GLN A 559 -52.77 10.07 2.51
N GLY A 560 -53.21 11.32 2.70
CA GLY A 560 -53.55 11.95 3.98
C GLY A 560 -52.50 11.82 5.09
N GLU A 561 -51.66 12.84 5.24
CA GLU A 561 -50.66 12.98 6.31
C GLU A 561 -51.30 13.58 7.59
N PRO A 562 -51.68 12.80 8.63
CA PRO A 562 -51.81 13.34 9.97
C PRO A 562 -50.41 13.43 10.62
N ASP A 563 -50.11 14.58 11.22
CA ASP A 563 -48.81 14.96 11.77
C ASP A 563 -48.26 14.05 12.90
N ASP A 564 -49.02 13.05 13.38
CA ASP A 564 -48.65 12.20 14.53
C ASP A 564 -48.39 10.70 14.19
N HIS A 565 -48.57 10.27 12.93
CA HIS A 565 -48.44 8.85 12.57
C HIS A 565 -47.02 8.28 12.66
N TRP A 566 -45.98 9.12 12.67
CA TRP A 566 -44.60 8.66 12.75
C TRP A 566 -44.28 7.91 14.04
N ARG A 567 -45.01 8.14 15.15
CA ARG A 567 -44.83 7.41 16.41
C ARG A 567 -45.15 5.91 16.28
N ALA A 568 -45.95 5.52 15.29
CA ALA A 568 -46.16 4.10 14.98
C ALA A 568 -44.86 3.42 14.51
N ALA A 569 -43.93 4.16 13.90
CA ALA A 569 -42.62 3.65 13.51
C ALA A 569 -41.76 3.24 14.72
N LEU A 570 -41.90 3.93 15.87
CA LEU A 570 -41.20 3.58 17.10
C LEU A 570 -41.61 2.20 17.64
N ALA A 571 -42.85 1.78 17.40
CA ALA A 571 -43.32 0.44 17.79
C ALA A 571 -42.72 -0.68 16.94
N LEU A 572 -42.13 -0.35 15.79
CA LEU A 572 -41.44 -1.30 14.91
C LEU A 572 -39.94 -1.41 15.23
N GLU A 573 -39.37 -0.47 15.99
CA GLU A 573 -37.97 -0.57 16.43
C GLU A 573 -37.76 -1.82 17.29
N GLY A 574 -36.69 -2.57 16.99
CA GLY A 574 -36.35 -3.79 17.73
C GLY A 574 -37.18 -5.03 17.37
N VAL A 575 -38.15 -4.92 16.45
CA VAL A 575 -38.77 -6.10 15.83
C VAL A 575 -37.75 -6.71 14.87
N ALA A 576 -37.38 -7.98 15.08
CA ALA A 576 -36.44 -8.66 14.19
C ALA A 576 -36.97 -8.60 12.74
N PRO A 577 -36.14 -8.22 11.75
CA PRO A 577 -36.59 -8.15 10.37
C PRO A 577 -37.09 -9.54 9.93
N SER A 578 -38.32 -9.59 9.40
CA SER A 578 -38.90 -10.81 8.84
C SER A 578 -38.25 -11.21 7.51
N ALA A 579 -37.52 -10.30 6.88
CA ALA A 579 -36.88 -10.51 5.61
C ALA A 579 -35.61 -11.37 5.77
N ALA A 580 -35.64 -12.58 5.23
CA ALA A 580 -34.43 -13.36 5.02
C ALA A 580 -33.59 -12.68 3.93
N ALA A 581 -32.27 -12.56 4.16
CA ALA A 581 -31.36 -11.91 3.23
C ALA A 581 -30.07 -12.71 3.06
N THR A 582 -29.43 -12.52 1.92
CA THR A 582 -28.08 -13.01 1.62
C THR A 582 -27.13 -11.81 1.56
N TRP A 583 -26.01 -11.90 2.26
CA TRP A 583 -24.99 -10.85 2.27
C TRP A 583 -23.85 -11.17 1.33
N HIS A 584 -23.50 -10.21 0.48
CA HIS A 584 -22.47 -10.35 -0.55
C HIS A 584 -21.32 -9.39 -0.23
N ARG A 585 -20.13 -9.92 0.04
CA ARG A 585 -18.92 -9.10 0.22
C ARG A 585 -18.34 -8.68 -1.12
N ILE A 586 -17.84 -7.45 -1.21
CA ILE A 586 -17.13 -6.93 -2.37
C ILE A 586 -15.62 -7.09 -2.13
N GLU A 587 -15.07 -8.23 -2.54
CA GLU A 587 -13.65 -8.58 -2.28
C GLU A 587 -12.68 -8.01 -3.34
N VAL A 588 -13.21 -7.59 -4.49
CA VAL A 588 -12.48 -7.03 -5.65
C VAL A 588 -11.63 -5.80 -5.34
N LEU A 589 -11.96 -5.08 -4.26
CA LEU A 589 -11.17 -3.93 -3.86
C LEU A 589 -9.92 -4.34 -3.08
N GLY A 590 -9.86 -5.56 -2.53
CA GLY A 590 -8.76 -5.90 -1.63
C GLY A 590 -8.78 -5.04 -0.37
N LEU A 591 -9.94 -4.91 0.27
CA LEU A 591 -10.02 -4.16 1.52
C LEU A 591 -9.42 -5.00 2.67
N PRO A 592 -8.78 -4.35 3.66
CA PRO A 592 -8.29 -5.06 4.83
C PRO A 592 -9.47 -5.69 5.61
N PRO A 593 -9.24 -6.77 6.38
CA PRO A 593 -10.30 -7.60 6.96
C PRO A 593 -11.21 -6.87 7.96
N ASN A 594 -10.76 -5.74 8.51
CA ASN A 594 -11.51 -4.87 9.41
C ASN A 594 -12.33 -3.78 8.69
N VAL A 595 -12.40 -3.80 7.36
CA VAL A 595 -13.23 -2.91 6.56
C VAL A 595 -14.24 -3.76 5.81
N HIS A 596 -15.47 -3.79 6.33
CA HIS A 596 -16.53 -4.62 5.78
C HIS A 596 -17.26 -3.83 4.69
N CYS A 597 -17.12 -4.29 3.44
CA CYS A 597 -17.77 -3.68 2.27
C CYS A 597 -18.60 -4.73 1.52
N GLY A 598 -19.83 -4.36 1.16
CA GLY A 598 -20.72 -5.24 0.42
C GLY A 598 -22.16 -4.77 0.37
N TYR A 599 -23.05 -5.64 -0.05
CA TYR A 599 -24.48 -5.37 -0.17
C TYR A 599 -25.30 -6.57 0.29
N ALA A 600 -26.61 -6.41 0.44
CA ALA A 600 -27.53 -7.51 0.74
C ALA A 600 -28.55 -7.68 -0.39
N THR A 601 -29.03 -8.90 -0.59
CA THR A 601 -30.18 -9.23 -1.43
C THR A 601 -31.23 -9.92 -0.58
N LEU A 602 -32.50 -9.53 -0.74
CA LEU A 602 -33.60 -10.21 -0.06
C LEU A 602 -33.83 -11.59 -0.71
N ASN A 603 -34.16 -12.58 0.11
CA ASN A 603 -34.56 -13.90 -0.35
C ASN A 603 -36.09 -13.84 -0.59
N ASP A 604 -36.51 -14.05 -1.84
CA ASP A 604 -37.93 -14.06 -2.24
C ASP A 604 -38.74 -15.17 -1.57
#